data_AF-A0A9E4J9C7-F1
#
_entry.id   AF-A0A9E4J9C7-F1
#
_cell.length_a   1.000
_cell.length_b   1.000
_cell.length_c   1.000
_cell.angle_alpha   90.00
_cell.angle_beta   90.00
_cell.angle_gamma   90.00
#
_symmetry.space_group_name_H-M   'P 1'
#
loop_
_entity.id
_entity.type
_entity.pdbx_description
1 polymer ?
#
loop_
_entity_poly.entity_id
_entity_poly.type
_entity_poly.pdbx_seq_one_letter_code
_entity_poly.pdbx_strand_id
1 'polypeptide(L)'
;MSEREIDALREENARLRAELDAVVDAEARAAGQRRKALFGGLRMLLMPALDRKRVVRNFVYLFKVGTRYAGPRQTWPRNEEVAEAAEAFAVSLLRFAIRRRLFLFLFSLIAVLVPAVQVYIALQQNRLVNMQNELITIEADDIVSRGVSSESLLTNELNGALLSGRDVEALNRMLNRIFSAQMGEMMGGLDFEASRRLYLQGTAGRAHLLLALGEALRRPQSEQALTPAALWRLVSDPHQGALSAAVDEAARGRLFSTLRTPRAAFDSPKLEAECQRYLLGLSNVLRRAWALAVAADEREAFFRLLRPLMARVSQVEPDGDRPLVPTLVQTFGDFLIDLAVEPTFGQADPALPADVDGALKAGFTKLQRGVGGAPPKVNWVRLRALLGVPR
;
A
#
# COMPACT_ATOMS: atom_id res chain seq x y z
N MET A 1 -10.88 -37.09 41.33
CA MET A 1 -9.74 -36.28 41.82
C MET A 1 -9.29 -36.86 43.13
N SER A 2 -8.02 -37.25 43.22
CA SER A 2 -7.44 -37.78 44.44
C SER A 2 -7.07 -36.64 45.40
N GLU A 3 -7.07 -36.88 46.72
CA GLU A 3 -6.65 -35.87 47.73
C GLU A 3 -5.28 -35.26 47.42
N ARG A 4 -4.37 -36.05 46.84
CA ARG A 4 -3.04 -35.59 46.41
C ARG A 4 -3.08 -34.52 45.32
N GLU A 5 -4.06 -34.57 44.43
CA GLU A 5 -4.23 -33.53 43.40
C GLU A 5 -4.79 -32.24 44.00
N ILE A 6 -5.64 -32.34 45.03
CA ILE A 6 -6.20 -31.17 45.73
C ILE A 6 -5.11 -30.47 46.54
N ASP A 7 -4.25 -31.21 47.22
CA ASP A 7 -3.16 -30.63 48.00
C ASP A 7 -2.07 -30.02 47.12
N ALA A 8 -1.72 -30.66 46.01
CA ALA A 8 -0.81 -30.08 45.01
C ALA A 8 -1.34 -28.76 44.43
N LEU A 9 -2.64 -28.68 44.11
CA LEU A 9 -3.26 -27.46 43.60
C LEU A 9 -3.36 -26.34 44.65
N ARG A 10 -3.47 -26.69 45.94
CA ARG A 10 -3.46 -25.71 47.05
C ARG A 10 -2.07 -25.14 47.29
N GLU A 11 -1.05 -25.98 47.21
CA GLU A 11 0.35 -25.58 47.33
C GLU A 11 0.76 -24.68 46.15
N GLU A 12 0.33 -25.03 44.94
CA GLU A 12 0.53 -24.21 43.75
C GLU A 12 -0.22 -22.86 43.84
N ASN A 13 -1.46 -22.84 44.36
CA ASN A 13 -2.18 -21.59 44.58
C ASN A 13 -1.50 -20.70 45.63
N ALA A 14 -0.99 -21.29 46.71
CA ALA A 14 -0.28 -20.54 47.76
C ALA A 14 1.01 -19.93 47.22
N ARG A 15 1.74 -20.68 46.39
CA ARG A 15 2.94 -20.19 45.71
C ARG A 15 2.63 -19.06 44.72
N LEU A 16 1.60 -19.22 43.89
CA LEU A 16 1.20 -18.20 42.91
C LEU A 16 0.73 -16.91 43.58
N ARG A 17 0.07 -16.99 44.74
CA ARG A 17 -0.30 -15.81 45.54
C ARG A 17 0.92 -15.10 46.13
N ALA A 18 1.89 -15.85 46.64
CA ALA A 18 3.13 -15.28 47.15
C ALA A 18 3.96 -14.61 46.04
N GLU A 19 3.99 -15.19 44.83
CA GLU A 19 4.62 -14.57 43.66
C GLU A 19 3.88 -13.30 43.22
N LEU A 20 2.55 -13.28 43.25
CA LEU A 20 1.74 -12.10 42.92
C LEU A 20 1.98 -10.95 43.92
N ASP A 21 1.99 -11.24 45.22
CA ASP A 21 2.24 -10.24 46.25
C ASP A 21 3.65 -9.64 46.13
N ALA A 22 4.65 -10.45 45.79
CA ALA A 22 6.01 -9.98 45.54
C ALA A 22 6.10 -9.02 44.34
N VAL A 23 5.33 -9.28 43.29
CA VAL A 23 5.24 -8.40 42.11
C VAL A 23 4.53 -7.09 42.45
N VAL A 24 3.41 -7.15 43.17
CA VAL A 24 2.65 -5.96 43.59
C VAL A 24 3.48 -5.06 44.51
N ASP A 25 4.23 -5.65 45.44
CA ASP A 25 5.15 -4.90 46.32
C ASP A 25 6.29 -4.23 45.54
N ALA A 26 6.84 -4.93 44.54
CA ALA A 26 7.87 -4.39 43.66
C ALA A 26 7.33 -3.21 42.83
N GLU A 27 6.11 -3.32 42.31
CA GLU A 27 5.43 -2.26 41.56
C GLU A 27 5.09 -1.06 42.46
N ALA A 28 4.61 -1.29 43.68
CA ALA A 28 4.33 -0.23 44.64
C ALA A 28 5.59 0.55 45.04
N ARG A 29 6.72 -0.14 45.25
CA ARG A 29 8.03 0.50 45.51
C ARG A 29 8.51 1.29 44.29
N ALA A 30 8.36 0.75 43.08
CA ALA A 30 8.69 1.45 41.84
C ALA A 30 7.82 2.70 41.62
N ALA A 31 6.51 2.62 41.89
CA ALA A 31 5.59 3.75 41.82
C ALA A 31 5.92 4.83 42.86
N GLY A 32 6.31 4.43 44.08
CA GLY A 32 6.77 5.34 45.13
C GLY A 32 8.04 6.11 44.76
N GLN A 33 9.00 5.44 44.10
CA GLN A 33 10.22 6.08 43.59
C GLN A 33 9.92 7.04 42.43
N ARG A 34 9.01 6.68 41.51
CA ARG A 34 8.55 7.56 40.42
C ARG A 34 7.88 8.84 40.92
N ARG A 35 7.03 8.74 41.96
CA ARG A 35 6.42 9.93 42.61
C ARG A 35 7.48 10.85 43.24
N LYS A 36 8.49 10.30 43.94
CA LYS A 36 9.58 11.12 44.51
C LYS A 36 10.41 11.84 43.44
N ALA A 37 10.64 11.22 42.29
CA ALA A 37 11.34 11.84 41.16
C ALA A 37 10.53 12.99 40.52
N LEU A 38 9.21 12.83 40.36
CA LEU A 38 8.32 13.88 39.86
C LEU A 38 8.25 15.11 40.77
N PHE A 39 8.14 14.92 42.09
CA PHE A 39 8.16 16.02 43.06
C PHE A 39 9.56 16.65 43.23
N GLY A 40 10.64 15.88 43.04
CA GLY A 40 12.00 16.39 42.95
C GLY A 40 12.20 17.32 41.74
N GLY A 41 11.61 16.98 40.58
CA GLY A 41 11.61 17.80 39.37
C GLY A 41 10.92 19.16 39.56
N LEU A 42 9.77 19.19 40.25
CA LEU A 42 9.04 20.43 40.54
C LEU A 42 9.86 21.39 41.43
N ARG A 43 10.61 20.86 42.40
CA ARG A 43 11.49 21.65 43.28
C ARG A 43 12.68 22.23 42.50
N MET A 44 13.22 21.50 41.53
CA MET A 44 14.24 21.99 40.60
C MET A 44 13.71 23.08 39.67
N LEU A 45 12.46 22.94 39.21
CA LEU A 45 11.78 23.91 38.34
C LEU A 45 11.52 25.26 39.03
N LEU A 46 11.34 25.25 40.35
CA LEU A 46 11.12 26.45 41.18
C LEU A 46 12.41 27.11 41.71
N MET A 47 13.59 26.47 41.60
CA MET A 47 14.86 27.03 42.08
C MET A 47 15.26 28.37 41.43
N PRO A 48 15.08 28.60 40.11
CA PRO A 48 15.43 29.89 39.49
C PRO A 48 14.68 31.08 40.12
N ALA A 49 13.46 30.86 40.60
CA ALA A 49 12.67 31.89 41.28
C ALA A 49 13.17 32.19 42.71
N LEU A 50 13.65 31.17 43.43
CA LEU A 50 14.27 31.32 44.75
C LEU A 50 15.62 32.01 44.68
N ASP A 51 16.43 31.71 43.66
CA ASP A 51 17.73 32.38 43.45
C ASP A 51 17.56 33.84 43.02
N ARG A 52 16.52 34.17 42.24
CA ARG A 52 16.19 35.58 41.90
C ARG A 52 16.00 36.44 43.15
N LYS A 53 15.28 35.93 44.16
CA LYS A 53 15.09 36.63 45.44
C LYS A 53 16.42 36.82 46.19
N ARG A 54 17.32 35.84 46.14
CA ARG A 54 18.62 35.91 46.81
C ARG A 54 19.57 36.90 46.13
N VAL A 55 19.60 36.93 44.79
CA VAL A 55 20.35 37.92 44.00
C VAL A 55 19.85 39.33 44.30
N VAL A 56 18.52 39.55 44.27
CA VAL A 56 17.91 40.86 44.58
C VAL A 56 18.21 41.27 46.03
N ARG A 57 18.10 40.35 46.99
CA ARG A 57 18.40 40.64 48.40
C ARG A 57 19.87 41.02 48.61
N ASN A 58 20.80 40.31 48.01
CA ASN A 58 22.23 40.59 48.14
C ASN A 58 22.63 41.87 47.40
N PHE A 59 21.99 42.17 46.27
CA PHE A 59 22.12 43.46 45.59
C PHE A 59 21.63 44.61 46.48
N VAL A 60 20.44 44.48 47.06
CA VAL A 60 19.88 45.49 47.98
C VAL A 60 20.76 45.66 49.21
N TYR A 61 21.36 44.58 49.72
CA TYR A 61 22.32 44.65 50.83
C TYR A 61 23.60 45.39 50.44
N LEU A 62 24.22 45.04 49.31
CA LEU A 62 25.39 45.75 48.77
C LEU A 62 25.09 47.24 48.53
N PHE A 63 23.92 47.54 47.96
CA PHE A 63 23.46 48.91 47.75
C PHE A 63 23.28 49.65 49.07
N LYS A 64 22.66 49.03 50.09
CA LYS A 64 22.54 49.60 51.43
C LYS A 64 23.90 49.90 52.07
N VAL A 65 24.87 49.00 51.93
CA VAL A 65 26.25 49.22 52.38
C VAL A 65 26.86 50.40 51.62
N GLY A 66 26.72 50.46 50.30
CA GLY A 66 27.19 51.59 49.47
C GLY A 66 26.55 52.93 49.82
N THR A 67 25.26 52.97 50.12
CA THR A 67 24.55 54.21 50.48
C THR A 67 25.03 54.81 51.81
N ARG A 68 25.70 54.04 52.68
CA ARG A 68 26.28 54.57 53.93
C ARG A 68 27.43 55.56 53.69
N TYR A 69 28.06 55.54 52.51
CA TYR A 69 29.03 56.56 52.11
C TYR A 69 28.39 57.95 51.91
N ALA A 70 27.08 58.03 51.69
CA ALA A 70 26.34 59.30 51.62
C ALA A 70 26.04 59.91 53.00
N GLY A 71 26.29 59.16 54.09
CA GLY A 71 26.09 59.62 55.47
C GLY A 71 27.33 60.26 56.09
N PRO A 72 27.25 60.67 57.37
CA PRO A 72 28.38 61.20 58.13
C PRO A 72 29.57 60.25 58.11
N ARG A 73 30.80 60.78 58.11
CA ARG A 73 32.04 59.98 57.94
C ARG A 73 32.21 58.86 58.99
N GLN A 74 31.54 58.97 60.14
CA GLN A 74 31.53 57.98 61.21
C GLN A 74 30.72 56.71 60.87
N THR A 75 29.80 56.79 59.90
CA THR A 75 28.96 55.65 59.47
C THR A 75 29.48 54.97 58.20
N TRP A 76 30.65 55.38 57.71
CA TRP A 76 31.22 54.81 56.49
C TRP A 76 31.60 53.34 56.73
N PRO A 77 31.25 52.43 55.81
CA PRO A 77 31.55 51.02 55.95
C PRO A 77 33.06 50.78 55.81
N ARG A 78 33.56 49.76 56.50
CA ARG A 78 34.95 49.31 56.33
C ARG A 78 35.13 48.64 54.97
N ASN A 79 36.34 48.69 54.43
CA ASN A 79 36.66 48.05 53.14
C ASN A 79 36.32 46.55 53.13
N GLU A 80 36.50 45.88 54.27
CA GLU A 80 36.15 44.46 54.46
C GLU A 80 34.64 44.20 54.33
N GLU A 81 33.80 45.06 54.90
CA GLU A 81 32.33 44.93 54.80
C GLU A 81 31.83 45.13 53.36
N VAL A 82 32.46 46.05 52.61
CA VAL A 82 32.14 46.27 51.20
C VAL A 82 32.59 45.07 50.36
N ALA A 83 33.78 44.54 50.61
CA ALA A 83 34.31 43.36 49.92
C ALA A 83 33.43 42.13 50.17
N GLU A 84 33.03 41.86 51.41
CA GLU A 84 32.17 40.74 51.77
C GLU A 84 30.78 40.85 51.13
N ALA A 85 30.18 42.05 51.12
CA ALA A 85 28.90 42.29 50.45
C ALA A 85 29.00 42.12 48.92
N ALA A 86 30.10 42.55 48.32
CA ALA A 86 30.35 42.40 46.88
C ALA A 86 30.58 40.94 46.49
N GLU A 87 31.34 40.18 47.28
CA GLU A 87 31.56 38.76 47.09
C GLU A 87 30.25 37.97 47.22
N ALA A 88 29.46 38.23 48.24
CA ALA A 88 28.17 37.59 48.44
C ALA A 88 27.19 37.85 47.27
N PHE A 89 27.26 39.04 46.65
CA PHE A 89 26.48 39.36 45.46
C PHE A 89 27.03 38.65 44.21
N ALA A 90 28.34 38.68 43.98
CA ALA A 90 29.00 38.02 42.84
C ALA A 90 28.77 36.50 42.84
N VAL A 91 28.90 35.84 43.99
CA VAL A 91 28.61 34.40 44.15
C VAL A 91 27.14 34.09 43.85
N SER A 92 26.23 34.98 44.22
CA SER A 92 24.79 34.81 43.94
C SER A 92 24.49 34.98 42.45
N LEU A 93 25.13 35.94 41.78
CA LEU A 93 25.03 36.12 40.33
C LEU A 93 25.58 34.92 39.56
N LEU A 94 26.76 34.42 39.93
CA LEU A 94 27.39 33.27 39.29
C LEU A 94 26.52 32.01 39.42
N ARG A 95 25.99 31.74 40.63
CA ARG A 95 25.07 30.62 40.87
C ARG A 95 23.79 30.74 40.06
N PHE A 96 23.22 31.94 39.95
CA PHE A 96 22.04 32.20 39.13
C PHE A 96 22.32 31.99 37.64
N ALA A 97 23.45 32.46 37.13
CA ALA A 97 23.84 32.30 35.73
C ALA A 97 24.08 30.83 35.35
N ILE A 98 24.79 30.07 36.19
CA ILE A 98 25.04 28.63 35.98
C ILE A 98 23.72 27.86 36.00
N ARG A 99 22.86 28.07 37.00
CA ARG A 99 21.58 27.37 37.12
C ARG A 99 20.60 27.73 36.00
N ARG A 100 20.58 28.99 35.54
CA ARG A 100 19.76 29.40 34.39
C ARG A 100 20.22 28.72 33.10
N ARG A 101 21.54 28.60 32.87
CA ARG A 101 22.08 27.86 31.72
C ARG A 101 21.74 26.38 31.80
N LEU A 102 21.88 25.76 32.98
CA LEU A 102 21.53 24.37 33.20
C LEU A 102 20.02 24.13 32.98
N PHE A 103 19.18 25.06 33.42
CA PHE A 103 17.73 25.03 33.21
C PHE A 103 17.38 25.12 31.73
N LEU A 104 17.98 26.07 30.98
CA LEU A 104 17.79 26.18 29.53
C LEU A 104 18.30 24.93 28.79
N PHE A 105 19.42 24.36 29.23
CA PHE A 105 19.94 23.11 28.70
C PHE A 105 18.97 21.94 28.93
N LEU A 106 18.43 21.80 30.15
CA LEU A 106 17.47 20.74 30.46
C LEU A 106 16.17 20.91 29.67
N PHE A 107 15.66 22.13 29.54
CA PHE A 107 14.44 22.41 28.76
C PHE A 107 14.65 22.22 27.26
N SER A 108 15.81 22.59 26.71
CA SER A 108 16.14 22.32 25.30
C SER A 108 16.32 20.82 25.06
N LEU A 109 16.93 20.09 25.99
CA LEU A 109 17.02 18.62 25.91
C LEU A 109 15.62 17.98 25.90
N ILE A 110 14.71 18.40 26.78
CA ILE A 110 13.32 17.92 26.79
C ILE A 110 12.59 18.31 25.50
N ALA A 111 12.79 19.53 25.01
CA ALA A 111 12.17 20.03 23.77
C ALA A 111 12.64 19.27 22.52
N VAL A 112 13.83 18.68 22.52
CA VAL A 112 14.32 17.79 21.46
C VAL A 112 13.87 16.35 21.69
N LEU A 113 13.90 15.88 22.95
CA LEU A 113 13.57 14.51 23.31
C LEU A 113 12.10 14.17 23.01
N VAL A 114 11.17 15.08 23.31
CA VAL A 114 9.73 14.83 23.10
C VAL A 114 9.40 14.61 21.61
N PRO A 115 9.80 15.49 20.67
CA PRO A 115 9.64 15.23 19.24
C PRO A 115 10.42 14.00 18.76
N ALA A 116 11.64 13.78 19.26
CA ALA A 116 12.44 12.62 18.86
C ALA A 116 11.77 11.29 19.25
N VAL A 117 11.15 11.22 20.43
CA VAL A 117 10.36 10.07 20.87
C VAL A 117 9.10 9.92 20.02
N GLN A 118 8.42 11.00 19.65
CA GLN A 118 7.27 10.95 18.74
C GLN A 118 7.66 10.42 17.35
N VAL A 119 8.78 10.88 16.79
CA VAL A 119 9.33 10.38 15.51
C VAL A 119 9.75 8.91 15.64
N TYR A 120 10.39 8.53 16.76
CA TYR A 120 10.77 7.14 17.01
C TYR A 120 9.55 6.23 17.11
N ILE A 121 8.49 6.65 17.81
CA ILE A 121 7.22 5.91 17.88
C ILE A 121 6.58 5.81 16.49
N ALA A 122 6.58 6.87 15.69
CA ALA A 122 6.05 6.84 14.32
C ALA A 122 6.86 5.90 13.40
N LEU A 123 8.18 5.87 13.52
CA LEU A 123 9.05 4.93 12.80
C LEU A 123 8.82 3.48 13.24
N GLN A 124 8.64 3.24 14.55
CA GLN A 124 8.30 1.93 15.08
C GLN A 124 6.91 1.49 14.63
N GLN A 125 5.92 2.39 14.61
CA GLN A 125 4.59 2.12 14.07
C GLN A 125 4.66 1.78 12.58
N ASN A 126 5.45 2.48 11.77
CA ASN A 126 5.66 2.11 10.36
C ASN A 126 6.32 0.74 10.21
N ARG A 127 7.30 0.39 11.04
CA ARG A 127 7.87 -0.96 11.06
C ARG A 127 6.85 -2.02 11.48
N LEU A 128 6.01 -1.72 12.47
CA LEU A 128 5.00 -2.62 12.98
C LEU A 128 3.86 -2.80 11.95
N VAL A 129 3.49 -1.75 11.21
CA VAL A 129 2.60 -1.82 10.04
C VAL A 129 3.22 -2.62 8.91
N ASN A 130 4.51 -2.45 8.63
CA ASN A 130 5.19 -3.27 7.62
C ASN A 130 5.26 -4.74 8.02
N MET A 131 5.57 -5.04 9.28
CA MET A 131 5.55 -6.40 9.81
C MET A 131 4.13 -6.97 9.90
N GLN A 132 3.11 -6.15 10.18
CA GLN A 132 1.70 -6.57 10.12
C GLN A 132 1.24 -6.80 8.68
N ASN A 133 1.67 -6.00 7.70
CA ASN A 133 1.42 -6.27 6.29
C ASN A 133 2.07 -7.60 5.87
N GLU A 134 3.29 -7.85 6.33
CA GLU A 134 4.02 -9.09 6.06
C GLU A 134 3.34 -10.30 6.73
N LEU A 135 2.89 -10.16 7.98
CA LEU A 135 2.10 -11.16 8.70
C LEU A 135 0.70 -11.39 8.11
N ILE A 136 0.03 -10.35 7.61
CA ILE A 136 -1.26 -10.49 6.88
C ILE A 136 -1.05 -11.25 5.58
N THR A 137 0.06 -11.04 4.86
CA THR A 137 0.41 -11.89 3.71
C THR A 137 0.63 -13.36 4.11
N ILE A 138 1.19 -13.63 5.29
CA ILE A 138 1.44 -14.99 5.78
C ILE A 138 0.16 -15.65 6.33
N GLU A 139 -0.72 -14.92 7.01
CA GLU A 139 -2.02 -15.43 7.48
C GLU A 139 -3.01 -15.64 6.33
N ALA A 140 -2.92 -14.84 5.28
CA ALA A 140 -3.64 -15.07 4.02
C ALA A 140 -3.14 -16.34 3.30
N ASP A 141 -1.84 -16.67 3.39
CA ASP A 141 -1.29 -17.92 2.84
C ASP A 141 -1.84 -19.16 3.56
N ASP A 142 -2.16 -19.08 4.86
CA ASP A 142 -2.66 -20.23 5.64
C ASP A 142 -4.19 -20.37 5.59
N ILE A 143 -4.96 -19.27 5.52
CA ILE A 143 -6.43 -19.31 5.54
C ILE A 143 -7.04 -19.54 4.14
N VAL A 144 -6.39 -19.12 3.05
CA VAL A 144 -6.85 -19.40 1.68
C VAL A 144 -6.65 -20.89 1.30
N SER A 145 -5.83 -21.64 2.04
CA SER A 145 -5.75 -23.10 1.94
C SER A 145 -7.04 -23.81 2.41
N ARG A 146 -7.90 -23.12 3.17
CA ARG A 146 -9.19 -23.61 3.67
C ARG A 146 -10.31 -22.72 3.15
N GLY A 147 -10.77 -23.04 1.95
CA GLY A 147 -11.78 -22.27 1.22
C GLY A 147 -13.00 -21.86 2.05
N VAL A 148 -13.19 -20.55 2.26
CA VAL A 148 -14.43 -19.95 2.74
C VAL A 148 -14.63 -18.55 2.12
N SER A 149 -15.77 -18.39 1.42
CA SER A 149 -16.48 -17.17 0.97
C SER A 149 -15.66 -15.96 0.45
N SER A 150 -15.60 -15.84 -0.88
CA SER A 150 -14.68 -15.01 -1.67
C SER A 150 -15.13 -13.59 -2.04
N GLU A 151 -15.97 -12.90 -1.26
CA GLU A 151 -16.48 -11.57 -1.68
C GLU A 151 -15.97 -10.41 -0.82
N SER A 152 -15.95 -10.55 0.52
CA SER A 152 -15.42 -9.48 1.40
C SER A 152 -13.89 -9.41 1.41
N LEU A 153 -13.21 -10.56 1.33
CA LEU A 153 -11.74 -10.65 1.29
C LEU A 153 -11.19 -10.14 -0.04
N LEU A 154 -11.80 -10.51 -1.16
CA LEU A 154 -11.42 -10.03 -2.49
C LEU A 154 -11.57 -8.51 -2.57
N THR A 155 -12.59 -7.94 -1.91
CA THR A 155 -12.82 -6.49 -1.83
C THR A 155 -11.81 -5.78 -0.93
N ASN A 156 -11.41 -6.38 0.20
CA ASN A 156 -10.40 -5.81 1.09
C ASN A 156 -8.98 -5.91 0.51
N GLU A 157 -8.66 -6.99 -0.20
CA GLU A 157 -7.40 -7.14 -0.94
C GLU A 157 -7.37 -6.23 -2.17
N LEU A 158 -8.47 -6.10 -2.92
CA LEU A 158 -8.59 -5.13 -4.02
C LEU A 158 -8.42 -3.70 -3.49
N ASN A 159 -9.06 -3.36 -2.37
CA ASN A 159 -8.88 -2.06 -1.73
C ASN A 159 -7.44 -1.91 -1.23
N GLY A 160 -6.82 -2.92 -0.65
CA GLY A 160 -5.42 -2.90 -0.24
C GLY A 160 -4.45 -2.69 -1.41
N ALA A 161 -4.70 -3.33 -2.55
CA ALA A 161 -3.89 -3.20 -3.76
C ALA A 161 -4.14 -1.88 -4.51
N LEU A 162 -5.38 -1.38 -4.51
CA LEU A 162 -5.75 -0.06 -5.05
C LEU A 162 -5.22 1.08 -4.16
N LEU A 163 -5.23 0.89 -2.83
CA LEU A 163 -4.70 1.84 -1.84
C LEU A 163 -3.17 1.79 -1.77
N SER A 164 -2.53 0.63 -1.99
CA SER A 164 -1.07 0.53 -2.08
C SER A 164 -0.55 1.21 -3.34
N GLY A 165 -1.31 1.21 -4.44
CA GLY A 165 -1.18 2.08 -5.62
C GLY A 165 0.20 2.10 -6.30
N ARG A 166 1.15 1.26 -5.87
CA ARG A 166 2.60 1.49 -6.04
C ARG A 166 3.48 0.23 -6.05
N ASP A 167 2.90 -0.97 -6.16
CA ASP A 167 3.73 -2.18 -6.29
C ASP A 167 3.15 -3.11 -7.36
N VAL A 168 3.76 -3.07 -8.55
CA VAL A 168 3.39 -3.94 -9.68
C VAL A 168 3.66 -5.40 -9.33
N GLU A 169 4.64 -5.72 -8.50
CA GLU A 169 4.91 -7.10 -8.07
C GLU A 169 3.82 -7.63 -7.15
N ALA A 170 3.34 -6.82 -6.20
CA ALA A 170 2.22 -7.18 -5.35
C ALA A 170 0.94 -7.41 -6.15
N LEU A 171 0.62 -6.50 -7.08
CA LEU A 171 -0.50 -6.66 -8.01
C LEU A 171 -0.32 -7.90 -8.88
N ASN A 172 0.87 -8.13 -9.43
CA ASN A 172 1.18 -9.29 -10.27
C ASN A 172 0.95 -10.62 -9.52
N ARG A 173 1.44 -10.72 -8.28
CA ARG A 173 1.23 -11.90 -7.42
C ARG A 173 -0.24 -12.14 -7.11
N MET A 174 -0.99 -11.09 -6.74
CA MET A 174 -2.42 -11.21 -6.43
C MET A 174 -3.23 -11.61 -7.67
N LEU A 175 -3.00 -10.93 -8.79
CA LEU A 175 -3.70 -11.20 -10.05
C LEU A 175 -3.40 -12.60 -10.55
N ASN A 176 -2.13 -13.02 -10.53
CA ASN A 176 -1.76 -14.38 -10.88
C ASN A 176 -2.55 -15.39 -10.03
N ARG A 177 -2.61 -15.23 -8.70
CA ARG A 177 -3.39 -16.12 -7.82
C ARG A 177 -4.89 -16.15 -8.16
N ILE A 178 -5.51 -15.01 -8.47
CA ILE A 178 -6.95 -14.93 -8.77
C ILE A 178 -7.31 -15.51 -10.16
N PHE A 179 -6.43 -15.30 -11.15
CA PHE A 179 -6.60 -15.84 -12.51
C PHE A 179 -6.16 -17.32 -12.60
N SER A 180 -5.20 -17.76 -11.77
CA SER A 180 -4.72 -19.14 -11.70
C SER A 180 -5.58 -20.03 -10.81
N ALA A 181 -6.32 -19.47 -9.85
CA ALA A 181 -7.25 -20.22 -9.01
C ALA A 181 -8.28 -20.95 -9.89
N GLN A 182 -8.13 -22.28 -9.95
CA GLN A 182 -9.03 -23.20 -10.66
C GLN A 182 -10.41 -23.21 -9.99
N MET A 183 -11.23 -22.20 -10.28
CA MET A 183 -12.69 -22.32 -10.15
C MET A 183 -13.25 -23.43 -11.07
N GLY A 184 -12.46 -23.92 -12.03
CA GLY A 184 -12.84 -25.02 -12.93
C GLY A 184 -13.05 -26.37 -12.23
N GLU A 185 -12.41 -26.62 -11.08
CA GLU A 185 -12.55 -27.91 -10.37
C GLU A 185 -13.77 -27.96 -9.45
N MET A 186 -14.22 -26.83 -8.90
CA MET A 186 -15.45 -26.75 -8.09
C MET A 186 -16.75 -26.92 -8.89
N MET A 187 -16.66 -26.97 -10.22
CA MET A 187 -17.81 -26.90 -11.14
C MET A 187 -18.22 -28.28 -11.70
N GLY A 188 -17.51 -29.35 -11.34
CA GLY A 188 -17.73 -30.72 -11.85
C GLY A 188 -19.09 -31.36 -11.54
N GLY A 189 -20.04 -30.62 -10.95
CA GLY A 189 -21.38 -31.10 -10.62
C GLY A 189 -22.51 -30.05 -10.68
N LEU A 190 -22.27 -28.86 -11.24
CA LEU A 190 -23.29 -27.81 -11.35
C LEU A 190 -24.05 -27.90 -12.69
N ASP A 191 -25.35 -27.59 -12.66
CA ASP A 191 -26.15 -27.43 -13.88
C ASP A 191 -25.56 -26.35 -14.80
N PHE A 192 -25.79 -26.46 -16.11
CA PHE A 192 -25.24 -25.58 -17.15
C PHE A 192 -25.58 -24.10 -16.89
N GLU A 193 -26.78 -23.83 -16.42
CA GLU A 193 -27.25 -22.47 -16.14
C GLU A 193 -26.62 -21.87 -14.87
N ALA A 194 -26.50 -22.65 -13.79
CA ALA A 194 -25.80 -22.26 -12.57
C ALA A 194 -24.31 -22.03 -12.84
N SER A 195 -23.71 -22.91 -13.65
CA SER A 195 -22.33 -22.78 -14.13
C SER A 195 -22.14 -21.47 -14.91
N ARG A 196 -23.02 -21.18 -15.87
CA ARG A 196 -22.98 -19.95 -16.68
C ARG A 196 -23.10 -18.68 -15.82
N ARG A 197 -24.02 -18.67 -14.84
CA ARG A 197 -24.20 -17.53 -13.93
C ARG A 197 -22.94 -17.27 -13.10
N LEU A 198 -22.34 -18.33 -12.57
CA LEU A 198 -21.10 -18.26 -11.80
C LEU A 198 -19.91 -17.80 -12.66
N TYR A 199 -19.88 -18.17 -13.94
CA TYR A 199 -18.91 -17.62 -14.91
C TYR A 199 -19.09 -16.12 -15.16
N LEU A 200 -20.32 -15.63 -15.31
CA LEU A 200 -20.60 -14.20 -15.51
C LEU A 200 -20.24 -13.37 -14.26
N GLN A 201 -20.60 -13.86 -13.08
CA GLN A 201 -20.24 -13.21 -11.81
C GLN A 201 -18.73 -13.21 -11.59
N GLY A 202 -18.05 -14.32 -11.89
CA GLY A 202 -16.59 -14.40 -11.84
C GLY A 202 -15.90 -13.46 -12.84
N THR A 203 -16.50 -13.23 -14.01
CA THR A 203 -16.02 -12.28 -15.02
C THR A 203 -16.18 -10.84 -14.53
N ALA A 204 -17.36 -10.51 -14.01
CA ALA A 204 -17.66 -9.20 -13.42
C ALA A 204 -16.70 -8.83 -12.28
N GLY A 205 -16.45 -9.75 -11.34
CA GLY A 205 -15.52 -9.51 -10.23
C GLY A 205 -14.07 -9.23 -10.68
N ARG A 206 -13.66 -9.76 -11.84
CA ARG A 206 -12.31 -9.58 -12.40
C ARG A 206 -12.14 -8.29 -13.22
N ALA A 207 -13.22 -7.57 -13.53
CA ALA A 207 -13.14 -6.32 -14.30
C ALA A 207 -12.25 -5.27 -13.61
N HIS A 208 -12.42 -5.09 -12.30
CA HIS A 208 -11.65 -4.15 -11.49
C HIS A 208 -10.16 -4.49 -11.44
N LEU A 209 -9.85 -5.79 -11.41
CA LEU A 209 -8.49 -6.32 -11.39
C LEU A 209 -7.74 -6.01 -12.70
N LEU A 210 -8.39 -6.18 -13.85
CA LEU A 210 -7.80 -5.82 -15.15
C LEU A 210 -7.61 -4.31 -15.29
N LEU A 211 -8.57 -3.52 -14.83
CA LEU A 211 -8.44 -2.05 -14.84
C LEU A 211 -7.27 -1.58 -13.97
N ALA A 212 -7.12 -2.17 -12.77
CA ALA A 212 -6.00 -1.88 -11.87
C ALA A 212 -4.65 -2.27 -12.50
N LEU A 213 -4.57 -3.44 -13.15
CA LEU A 213 -3.37 -3.86 -13.88
C LEU A 213 -3.03 -2.88 -15.02
N GLY A 214 -4.04 -2.49 -15.82
CA GLY A 214 -3.84 -1.54 -16.91
C GLY A 214 -3.34 -0.17 -16.42
N GLU A 215 -3.85 0.33 -15.29
CA GLU A 215 -3.37 1.58 -14.70
C GLU A 215 -1.96 1.43 -14.10
N ALA A 216 -1.65 0.29 -13.48
CA ALA A 216 -0.32 0.00 -12.94
C ALA A 216 0.73 -0.06 -14.06
N LEU A 217 0.38 -0.64 -15.22
CA LEU A 217 1.22 -0.66 -16.42
C LEU A 217 1.35 0.71 -17.10
N ARG A 218 0.44 1.66 -16.83
CA ARG A 218 0.48 3.00 -17.44
C ARG A 218 1.52 3.91 -16.77
N ARG A 219 1.79 3.73 -15.48
CA ARG A 219 2.61 4.68 -14.71
C ARG A 219 4.10 4.28 -14.68
N PRO A 220 5.02 5.15 -15.13
CA PRO A 220 6.42 5.01 -14.74
C PRO A 220 6.54 5.36 -13.24
N GLN A 221 6.77 4.36 -12.39
CA GLN A 221 6.85 4.57 -10.94
C GLN A 221 8.27 4.96 -10.49
N SER A 222 8.44 6.23 -10.06
CA SER A 222 9.48 6.79 -9.17
C SER A 222 10.95 6.31 -9.30
N GLU A 223 11.84 6.78 -8.42
CA GLU A 223 13.31 6.60 -8.47
C GLU A 223 13.83 5.13 -8.42
N GLN A 224 12.92 4.14 -8.32
CA GLN A 224 13.21 2.70 -8.38
C GLN A 224 12.47 2.00 -9.54
N ALA A 225 12.15 2.73 -10.61
CA ALA A 225 11.47 2.20 -11.78
C ALA A 225 12.21 0.98 -12.36
N LEU A 226 11.58 -0.19 -12.29
CA LEU A 226 11.99 -1.36 -13.08
C LEU A 226 12.14 -0.94 -14.54
N THR A 227 13.18 -1.44 -15.20
CA THR A 227 13.34 -1.22 -16.65
C THR A 227 12.15 -1.84 -17.38
N PRO A 228 11.74 -1.31 -18.56
CA PRO A 228 10.65 -1.90 -19.35
C PRO A 228 10.84 -3.41 -19.59
N ALA A 229 12.08 -3.86 -19.79
CA ALA A 229 12.41 -5.28 -19.93
C ALA A 229 12.17 -6.10 -18.66
N ALA A 230 12.55 -5.58 -17.47
CA ALA A 230 12.29 -6.26 -16.20
C ALA A 230 10.78 -6.31 -15.89
N LEU A 231 10.08 -5.21 -16.15
CA LEU A 231 8.63 -5.13 -15.99
C LEU A 231 7.90 -6.09 -16.94
N TRP A 232 8.32 -6.17 -18.21
CA TRP A 232 7.77 -7.13 -19.18
C TRP A 232 7.91 -8.56 -18.67
N ARG A 233 9.12 -8.97 -18.27
CA ARG A 233 9.37 -10.32 -17.74
C ARG A 233 8.50 -10.65 -16.53
N LEU A 234 8.33 -9.71 -15.60
CA LEU A 234 7.49 -9.89 -14.42
C LEU A 234 6.04 -10.21 -14.80
N VAL A 235 5.46 -9.47 -15.74
CA VAL A 235 4.03 -9.58 -16.07
C VAL A 235 3.75 -10.65 -17.12
N SER A 236 4.71 -10.95 -18.00
CA SER A 236 4.58 -11.92 -19.09
C SER A 236 5.05 -13.34 -18.74
N ASP A 237 5.56 -13.56 -17.52
CA ASP A 237 6.01 -14.88 -17.09
C ASP A 237 4.88 -15.92 -17.26
N PRO A 238 5.11 -17.04 -17.98
CA PRO A 238 4.07 -18.05 -18.23
C PRO A 238 3.51 -18.71 -16.97
N HIS A 239 4.29 -18.75 -15.89
CA HIS A 239 3.94 -19.40 -14.63
C HIS A 239 3.47 -18.41 -13.57
N GLN A 240 3.97 -17.17 -13.62
CA GLN A 240 3.77 -16.19 -12.54
C GLN A 240 3.26 -14.82 -12.99
N GLY A 241 3.13 -14.59 -14.29
CA GLY A 241 2.78 -13.30 -14.86
C GLY A 241 1.27 -13.06 -14.95
N ALA A 242 0.81 -11.95 -14.39
CA ALA A 242 -0.59 -11.55 -14.41
C ALA A 242 -1.13 -11.30 -15.82
N LEU A 243 -0.30 -10.80 -16.75
CA LEU A 243 -0.70 -10.66 -18.16
C LEU A 243 -0.91 -12.04 -18.79
N SER A 244 0.04 -12.97 -18.56
CA SER A 244 -0.09 -14.35 -19.05
C SER A 244 -1.34 -15.01 -18.50
N ALA A 245 -1.57 -14.94 -17.19
CA ALA A 245 -2.73 -15.51 -16.54
C ALA A 245 -4.06 -14.90 -17.03
N ALA A 246 -4.13 -13.58 -17.21
CA ALA A 246 -5.31 -12.90 -17.73
C ALA A 246 -5.64 -13.32 -19.17
N VAL A 247 -4.63 -13.42 -20.03
CA VAL A 247 -4.81 -13.84 -21.43
C VAL A 247 -5.15 -15.33 -21.54
N ASP A 248 -4.49 -16.18 -20.75
CA ASP A 248 -4.81 -17.61 -20.67
C ASP A 248 -6.24 -17.83 -20.18
N GLU A 249 -6.67 -17.13 -19.12
CA GLU A 249 -8.04 -17.25 -18.61
C GLU A 249 -9.07 -16.82 -19.66
N ALA A 250 -8.83 -15.69 -20.33
CA ALA A 250 -9.68 -15.21 -21.41
C ALA A 250 -9.75 -16.24 -22.56
N ALA A 251 -8.63 -16.88 -22.91
CA ALA A 251 -8.56 -17.87 -23.98
C ALA A 251 -9.19 -19.23 -23.63
N ARG A 252 -9.03 -19.72 -22.39
CA ARG A 252 -9.48 -21.07 -21.95
C ARG A 252 -11.00 -21.24 -21.93
N GLY A 253 -11.78 -20.16 -21.92
CA GLY A 253 -13.21 -20.28 -22.21
C GLY A 253 -14.12 -19.21 -21.64
N ARG A 254 -13.73 -18.48 -20.59
CA ARG A 254 -14.64 -17.53 -19.90
C ARG A 254 -15.10 -16.40 -20.80
N LEU A 255 -14.17 -15.77 -21.52
CA LEU A 255 -14.51 -14.73 -22.50
C LEU A 255 -15.49 -15.27 -23.56
N PHE A 256 -15.22 -16.47 -24.08
CA PHE A 256 -16.03 -17.07 -25.12
C PHE A 256 -17.43 -17.48 -24.64
N SER A 257 -17.55 -18.04 -23.44
CA SER A 257 -18.85 -18.34 -22.84
C SER A 257 -19.64 -17.05 -22.58
N THR A 258 -18.98 -16.02 -22.05
CA THR A 258 -19.60 -14.72 -21.76
C THR A 258 -20.05 -14.01 -23.03
N LEU A 259 -19.26 -14.04 -24.10
CA LEU A 259 -19.62 -13.43 -25.39
C LEU A 259 -20.75 -14.16 -26.14
N ARG A 260 -20.98 -15.46 -25.85
CA ARG A 260 -22.09 -16.23 -26.42
C ARG A 260 -23.38 -16.15 -25.59
N THR A 261 -23.33 -15.53 -24.42
CA THR A 261 -24.49 -15.37 -23.54
C THR A 261 -25.53 -14.46 -24.22
N PRO A 262 -26.75 -14.94 -24.47
CA PRO A 262 -27.82 -14.12 -25.01
C PRO A 262 -28.25 -13.08 -23.98
N ARG A 263 -28.83 -11.97 -24.43
CA ARG A 263 -29.24 -10.87 -23.53
C ARG A 263 -30.16 -11.33 -22.40
N ALA A 264 -31.06 -12.27 -22.68
CA ALA A 264 -31.99 -12.85 -21.71
C ALA A 264 -31.32 -13.58 -20.54
N ALA A 265 -30.05 -13.98 -20.66
CA ALA A 265 -29.30 -14.67 -19.60
C ALA A 265 -28.56 -13.70 -18.65
N PHE A 266 -28.67 -12.39 -18.87
CA PHE A 266 -28.22 -11.38 -17.90
C PHE A 266 -29.38 -11.05 -16.95
N ASP A 267 -29.36 -11.63 -15.75
CA ASP A 267 -30.40 -11.43 -14.74
C ASP A 267 -30.49 -9.98 -14.22
N SER A 268 -29.48 -9.14 -14.51
CA SER A 268 -29.50 -7.72 -14.15
C SER A 268 -28.67 -6.87 -15.13
N PRO A 269 -29.08 -5.61 -15.39
CA PRO A 269 -28.29 -4.65 -16.18
C PRO A 269 -26.91 -4.37 -15.58
N LYS A 270 -26.77 -4.50 -14.25
CA LYS A 270 -25.49 -4.33 -13.55
C LYS A 270 -24.49 -5.41 -13.94
N LEU A 271 -24.92 -6.67 -14.05
CA LEU A 271 -24.05 -7.78 -14.44
C LEU A 271 -23.55 -7.63 -15.88
N GLU A 272 -24.42 -7.17 -16.79
CA GLU A 272 -24.05 -6.84 -18.18
C GLU A 272 -22.97 -5.73 -18.21
N ALA A 273 -23.18 -4.64 -17.47
CA ALA A 273 -22.23 -3.53 -17.39
C ALA A 273 -20.86 -3.94 -16.81
N GLU A 274 -20.82 -4.80 -15.80
CA GLU A 274 -19.55 -5.29 -15.25
C GLU A 274 -18.83 -6.24 -16.24
N CYS A 275 -19.56 -7.04 -17.01
CA CYS A 275 -18.97 -7.84 -18.09
C CYS A 275 -18.42 -6.95 -19.22
N GLN A 276 -19.08 -5.84 -19.54
CA GLN A 276 -18.55 -4.83 -20.48
C GLN A 276 -17.26 -4.20 -19.92
N ARG A 277 -17.23 -3.86 -18.64
CA ARG A 277 -16.02 -3.34 -17.97
C ARG A 277 -14.87 -4.33 -17.99
N TYR A 278 -15.16 -5.64 -17.88
CA TYR A 278 -14.14 -6.67 -18.04
C TYR A 278 -13.48 -6.61 -19.43
N LEU A 279 -14.28 -6.49 -20.50
CA LEU A 279 -13.76 -6.37 -21.87
C LEU A 279 -12.92 -5.09 -22.06
N LEU A 280 -13.40 -3.96 -21.51
CA LEU A 280 -12.66 -2.70 -21.50
C LEU A 280 -11.34 -2.81 -20.73
N GLY A 281 -11.34 -3.48 -19.57
CA GLY A 281 -10.16 -3.75 -18.78
C GLY A 281 -9.16 -4.63 -19.52
N LEU A 282 -9.62 -5.70 -20.17
CA LEU A 282 -8.77 -6.59 -20.96
C LEU A 282 -8.10 -5.83 -22.11
N SER A 283 -8.86 -5.02 -22.87
CA SER A 283 -8.28 -4.20 -23.94
C SER A 283 -7.27 -3.18 -23.40
N ASN A 284 -7.58 -2.48 -22.31
CA ASN A 284 -6.61 -1.57 -21.68
C ASN A 284 -5.31 -2.30 -21.31
N VAL A 285 -5.39 -3.48 -20.68
CA VAL A 285 -4.21 -4.29 -20.37
C VAL A 285 -3.43 -4.66 -21.64
N LEU A 286 -4.10 -5.13 -22.70
CA LEU A 286 -3.45 -5.50 -23.96
C LEU A 286 -2.75 -4.31 -24.64
N ARG A 287 -3.40 -3.14 -24.65
CA ARG A 287 -2.86 -1.88 -25.20
C ARG A 287 -1.61 -1.44 -24.44
N ARG A 288 -1.65 -1.45 -23.11
CA ARG A 288 -0.49 -1.10 -22.26
C ARG A 288 0.63 -2.13 -22.37
N ALA A 289 0.29 -3.41 -22.40
CA ALA A 289 1.24 -4.50 -22.60
C ALA A 289 1.92 -4.42 -23.97
N TRP A 290 1.22 -3.99 -25.02
CA TRP A 290 1.82 -3.74 -26.33
C TRP A 290 2.87 -2.62 -26.26
N ALA A 291 2.52 -1.46 -25.68
CA ALA A 291 3.46 -0.36 -25.50
C ALA A 291 4.70 -0.80 -24.69
N LEU A 292 4.49 -1.59 -23.64
CA LEU A 292 5.56 -2.17 -22.83
C LEU A 292 6.44 -3.14 -23.64
N ALA A 293 5.84 -4.04 -24.41
CA ALA A 293 6.57 -4.99 -25.26
C ALA A 293 7.40 -4.27 -26.33
N VAL A 294 6.88 -3.18 -26.92
CA VAL A 294 7.63 -2.35 -27.86
C VAL A 294 8.83 -1.70 -27.16
N ALA A 295 8.64 -1.13 -25.96
CA ALA A 295 9.72 -0.52 -25.19
C ALA A 295 10.76 -1.54 -24.67
N ALA A 296 10.36 -2.79 -24.45
CA ALA A 296 11.23 -3.88 -24.02
C ALA A 296 11.90 -4.65 -25.19
N ASP A 297 11.57 -4.31 -26.44
CA ASP A 297 11.95 -5.06 -27.65
C ASP A 297 11.47 -6.53 -27.67
N GLU A 298 10.32 -6.79 -27.06
CA GLU A 298 9.72 -8.12 -26.84
C GLU A 298 8.44 -8.33 -27.67
N ARG A 299 8.36 -7.69 -28.85
CA ARG A 299 7.18 -7.72 -29.74
C ARG A 299 6.75 -9.14 -30.10
N GLU A 300 7.70 -10.03 -30.37
CA GLU A 300 7.40 -11.42 -30.74
C GLU A 300 6.80 -12.20 -29.56
N ALA A 301 7.34 -12.00 -28.35
CA ALA A 301 6.82 -12.63 -27.14
C ALA A 301 5.37 -12.21 -26.87
N PHE A 302 5.06 -10.92 -27.06
CA PHE A 302 3.69 -10.41 -26.95
C PHE A 302 2.73 -11.13 -27.91
N PHE A 303 3.09 -11.29 -29.19
CA PHE A 303 2.23 -11.97 -30.15
C PHE A 303 2.06 -13.48 -29.87
N ARG A 304 3.10 -14.14 -29.33
CA ARG A 304 3.00 -15.54 -28.88
C ARG A 304 1.98 -15.69 -27.76
N LEU A 305 2.01 -14.78 -26.78
CA LEU A 305 1.07 -14.74 -25.66
C LEU A 305 -0.37 -14.44 -26.14
N LEU A 306 -0.54 -13.56 -27.13
CA LEU A 306 -1.86 -13.17 -27.64
C LEU A 306 -2.53 -14.21 -28.55
N ARG A 307 -1.76 -15.12 -29.16
CA ARG A 307 -2.25 -16.13 -30.11
C ARG A 307 -3.47 -16.94 -29.63
N PRO A 308 -3.45 -17.59 -28.44
CA PRO A 308 -4.60 -18.38 -27.98
C PRO A 308 -5.88 -17.54 -27.85
N LEU A 309 -5.77 -16.28 -27.41
CA LEU A 309 -6.90 -15.36 -27.33
C LEU A 309 -7.46 -15.05 -28.72
N MET A 310 -6.61 -14.75 -29.72
CA MET A 310 -7.08 -14.45 -31.07
C MET A 310 -7.75 -15.65 -31.74
N ALA A 311 -7.20 -16.85 -31.53
CA ALA A 311 -7.81 -18.07 -32.02
C ALA A 311 -9.22 -18.24 -31.44
N ARG A 312 -9.41 -17.91 -30.16
CA ARG A 312 -10.71 -17.99 -29.50
C ARG A 312 -11.70 -16.91 -29.96
N VAL A 313 -11.26 -15.66 -30.07
CA VAL A 313 -12.10 -14.53 -30.55
C VAL A 313 -12.55 -14.77 -31.99
N SER A 314 -11.71 -15.37 -32.85
CA SER A 314 -12.06 -15.68 -34.24
C SER A 314 -13.20 -16.69 -34.43
N GLN A 315 -13.61 -17.36 -33.34
CA GLN A 315 -14.73 -18.29 -33.31
C GLN A 315 -16.05 -17.62 -32.89
N VAL A 316 -16.03 -16.36 -32.47
CA VAL A 316 -17.23 -15.62 -32.07
C VAL A 316 -18.00 -15.20 -33.32
N GLU A 317 -19.29 -15.55 -33.34
CA GLU A 317 -20.20 -15.12 -34.40
C GLU A 317 -20.76 -13.72 -34.09
N PRO A 318 -20.79 -12.82 -35.08
CA PRO A 318 -21.47 -11.53 -34.99
C PRO A 318 -22.98 -11.76 -35.13
N ASP A 319 -23.62 -12.22 -34.07
CA ASP A 319 -25.08 -12.39 -34.02
C ASP A 319 -25.72 -11.23 -33.23
N GLY A 320 -26.88 -10.76 -33.69
CA GLY A 320 -27.49 -9.49 -33.28
C GLY A 320 -28.00 -9.43 -31.84
N ASP A 321 -28.21 -10.59 -31.19
CA ASP A 321 -28.76 -10.67 -29.82
C ASP A 321 -27.66 -10.82 -28.74
N ARG A 322 -26.40 -10.52 -29.08
CA ARG A 322 -25.25 -10.64 -28.16
C ARG A 322 -24.83 -9.25 -27.65
N PRO A 323 -25.20 -8.87 -26.41
CA PRO A 323 -25.04 -7.50 -25.92
C PRO A 323 -23.58 -7.05 -25.74
N LEU A 324 -22.64 -8.00 -25.64
CA LEU A 324 -21.22 -7.71 -25.41
C LEU A 324 -20.38 -7.63 -26.69
N VAL A 325 -20.93 -8.07 -27.84
CA VAL A 325 -20.21 -8.02 -29.13
C VAL A 325 -19.85 -6.59 -29.55
N PRO A 326 -20.74 -5.58 -29.44
CA PRO A 326 -20.37 -4.20 -29.76
C PRO A 326 -19.19 -3.68 -28.93
N THR A 327 -19.17 -3.99 -27.62
CA THR A 327 -18.06 -3.63 -26.73
C THR A 327 -16.77 -4.33 -27.14
N LEU A 328 -16.84 -5.62 -27.51
CA LEU A 328 -15.70 -6.36 -28.05
C LEU A 328 -15.14 -5.70 -29.31
N VAL A 329 -15.99 -5.35 -30.26
CA VAL A 329 -15.58 -4.71 -31.53
C VAL A 329 -14.88 -3.38 -31.28
N GLN A 330 -15.48 -2.52 -30.44
CA GLN A 330 -14.87 -1.24 -30.07
C GLN A 330 -13.51 -1.44 -29.40
N THR A 331 -13.45 -2.30 -28.38
CA THR A 331 -12.25 -2.51 -27.56
C THR A 331 -11.10 -3.13 -28.33
N PHE A 332 -11.37 -4.07 -29.23
CA PHE A 332 -10.36 -4.62 -30.12
C PHE A 332 -10.00 -3.65 -31.25
N GLY A 333 -10.93 -2.82 -31.71
CA GLY A 333 -10.66 -1.73 -32.66
C GLY A 333 -9.60 -0.76 -32.12
N ASP A 334 -9.78 -0.28 -30.88
CA ASP A 334 -8.81 0.59 -30.21
C ASP A 334 -7.44 -0.08 -30.08
N PHE A 335 -7.42 -1.37 -29.74
CA PHE A 335 -6.17 -2.14 -29.69
C PHE A 335 -5.49 -2.27 -31.06
N LEU A 336 -6.24 -2.46 -32.15
CA LEU A 336 -5.68 -2.48 -33.51
C LEU A 336 -5.08 -1.12 -33.89
N ILE A 337 -5.71 -0.01 -33.49
CA ILE A 337 -5.17 1.33 -33.71
C ILE A 337 -3.83 1.49 -32.98
N ASP A 338 -3.74 1.06 -31.71
CA ASP A 338 -2.49 1.10 -30.94
C ASP A 338 -1.40 0.20 -31.54
N LEU A 339 -1.77 -0.97 -32.08
CA LEU A 339 -0.84 -1.80 -32.85
C LEU A 339 -0.27 -1.04 -34.04
N ALA A 340 -1.08 -0.25 -34.75
CA ALA A 340 -0.62 0.54 -35.89
C ALA A 340 0.31 1.68 -35.48
N VAL A 341 -0.09 2.45 -34.46
CA VAL A 341 0.58 3.69 -34.03
C VAL A 341 1.85 3.44 -33.20
N GLU A 342 1.94 2.30 -32.50
CA GLU A 342 3.04 1.98 -31.57
C GLU A 342 3.25 3.06 -30.50
N PRO A 343 2.29 3.23 -29.57
CA PRO A 343 2.39 4.26 -28.54
C PRO A 343 3.62 4.07 -27.65
N THR A 344 4.22 5.19 -27.23
CA THR A 344 5.37 5.19 -26.32
C THR A 344 4.92 4.76 -24.93
N PHE A 345 5.62 3.79 -24.34
CA PHE A 345 5.34 3.33 -22.98
C PHE A 345 5.40 4.48 -21.96
N GLY A 346 4.42 4.52 -21.06
CA GLY A 346 4.32 5.56 -20.02
C GLY A 346 3.71 6.90 -20.48
N GLN A 347 3.37 7.05 -21.76
CA GLN A 347 2.67 8.24 -22.26
C GLN A 347 1.14 8.03 -22.27
N ALA A 348 0.41 9.14 -22.36
CA ALA A 348 -1.04 9.13 -22.55
C ALA A 348 -1.41 8.40 -23.84
N ASP A 349 -2.66 7.93 -23.91
CA ASP A 349 -3.15 7.27 -25.12
C ASP A 349 -3.00 8.18 -26.34
N PRO A 350 -2.54 7.64 -27.48
CA PRO A 350 -2.37 8.43 -28.67
C PRO A 350 -3.71 9.01 -29.11
N ALA A 351 -3.70 10.24 -29.63
CA ALA A 351 -4.88 10.81 -30.26
C ALA A 351 -5.32 9.91 -31.43
N LEU A 352 -6.63 9.87 -31.69
CA LEU A 352 -7.18 9.11 -32.82
C LEU A 352 -6.50 9.58 -34.13
N PRO A 353 -6.05 8.64 -34.98
CA PRO A 353 -5.43 8.99 -36.25
C PRO A 353 -6.46 9.63 -37.18
N ALA A 354 -5.99 10.54 -38.05
CA ALA A 354 -6.85 11.19 -39.05
C ALA A 354 -7.48 10.17 -40.04
N ASP A 355 -6.77 9.07 -40.31
CA ASP A 355 -7.25 7.94 -41.09
C ASP A 355 -7.44 6.70 -40.19
N VAL A 356 -8.63 6.59 -39.60
CA VAL A 356 -9.00 5.48 -38.70
C VAL A 356 -9.05 4.15 -39.45
N ASP A 357 -9.60 4.13 -40.67
CA ASP A 357 -9.73 2.92 -41.47
C ASP A 357 -8.36 2.39 -41.91
N GLY A 358 -7.45 3.28 -42.32
CA GLY A 358 -6.06 2.95 -42.59
C GLY A 358 -5.34 2.40 -41.38
N ALA A 359 -5.54 3.01 -40.20
CA ALA A 359 -4.96 2.53 -38.95
C ALA A 359 -5.49 1.14 -38.55
N LEU A 360 -6.79 0.89 -38.65
CA LEU A 360 -7.39 -0.42 -38.40
C LEU A 360 -6.83 -1.49 -39.33
N LYS A 361 -6.68 -1.19 -40.63
CA LYS A 361 -6.11 -2.12 -41.61
C LYS A 361 -4.62 -2.40 -41.35
N ALA A 362 -3.85 -1.36 -41.02
CA ALA A 362 -2.43 -1.50 -40.68
C ALA A 362 -2.23 -2.32 -39.40
N GLY A 363 -3.01 -2.02 -38.36
CA GLY A 363 -3.03 -2.74 -37.09
C GLY A 363 -3.40 -4.21 -37.25
N PHE A 364 -4.46 -4.49 -38.01
CA PHE A 364 -4.89 -5.86 -38.32
C PHE A 364 -3.81 -6.63 -39.10
N THR A 365 -3.15 -5.98 -40.06
CA THR A 365 -2.05 -6.58 -40.80
C THR A 365 -0.86 -6.91 -39.88
N LYS A 366 -0.55 -6.02 -38.94
CA LYS A 366 0.51 -6.24 -37.94
C LYS A 366 0.15 -7.41 -37.00
N LEU A 367 -1.09 -7.46 -36.52
CA LEU A 367 -1.61 -8.56 -35.71
C LEU A 367 -1.51 -9.89 -36.47
N GLN A 368 -1.95 -9.93 -37.73
CA GLN A 368 -1.92 -11.14 -38.56
C GLN A 368 -0.49 -11.65 -38.79
N ARG A 369 0.45 -10.75 -39.07
CA ARG A 369 1.87 -11.10 -39.25
C ARG A 369 2.50 -11.59 -37.95
N GLY A 370 2.27 -10.88 -36.84
CA GLY A 370 2.87 -11.17 -35.54
C GLY A 370 2.37 -12.48 -34.93
N VAL A 371 1.06 -12.73 -34.96
CA VAL A 371 0.47 -13.96 -34.41
C VAL A 371 0.78 -15.17 -35.31
N GLY A 372 0.82 -14.97 -36.62
CA GLY A 372 1.21 -15.99 -37.61
C GLY A 372 0.17 -17.08 -37.86
N GLY A 373 0.60 -18.17 -38.51
CA GLY A 373 -0.23 -19.32 -38.89
C GLY A 373 -0.02 -20.59 -38.06
N ALA A 374 0.83 -20.52 -37.02
CA ALA A 374 1.08 -21.65 -36.13
C ALA A 374 -0.16 -22.00 -35.28
N PRO A 375 -0.30 -23.24 -34.79
CA PRO A 375 -1.39 -23.61 -33.89
C PRO A 375 -1.37 -22.77 -32.60
N PRO A 376 -2.54 -22.45 -32.01
CA PRO A 376 -3.89 -22.66 -32.53
C PRO A 376 -4.22 -21.76 -33.74
N LYS A 377 -4.86 -22.33 -34.77
CA LYS A 377 -5.15 -21.61 -36.03
C LYS A 377 -6.22 -20.54 -35.80
N VAL A 378 -5.90 -19.30 -36.16
CA VAL A 378 -6.83 -18.16 -36.15
C VAL A 378 -7.62 -18.10 -37.46
N ASN A 379 -8.94 -17.96 -37.39
CA ASN A 379 -9.74 -17.69 -38.58
C ASN A 379 -9.71 -16.19 -38.90
N TRP A 380 -8.70 -15.77 -39.67
CA TRP A 380 -8.47 -14.37 -40.02
C TRP A 380 -9.63 -13.71 -40.77
N VAL A 381 -10.34 -14.47 -41.61
CA VAL A 381 -11.50 -13.95 -42.36
C VAL A 381 -12.65 -13.62 -41.41
N ARG A 382 -12.96 -14.53 -40.47
CA ARG A 382 -14.00 -14.29 -39.46
C ARG A 382 -13.61 -13.19 -38.49
N LEU A 383 -12.37 -13.19 -38.01
CA LEU A 383 -11.90 -12.16 -37.09
C LEU A 383 -11.97 -10.76 -37.73
N ARG A 384 -11.57 -10.64 -39.01
CA ARG A 384 -11.67 -9.38 -39.75
C ARG A 384 -13.11 -8.89 -39.88
N ALA A 385 -14.02 -9.80 -40.22
CA ALA A 385 -15.44 -9.49 -40.35
C ALA A 385 -16.08 -9.10 -39.01
N LEU A 386 -15.74 -9.82 -37.92
CA LEU A 386 -16.21 -9.52 -36.57
C LEU A 386 -15.78 -8.11 -36.14
N LEU A 387 -14.50 -7.77 -36.35
CA LEU A 387 -13.93 -6.49 -35.93
C LEU A 387 -14.26 -5.32 -36.88
N GLY A 388 -15.03 -5.56 -37.95
CA GLY A 388 -15.41 -4.50 -38.90
C GLY A 388 -14.24 -3.89 -39.67
N VAL A 389 -13.12 -4.59 -39.82
CA VAL A 389 -11.91 -4.03 -40.46
C VAL A 389 -12.10 -3.96 -41.98
N PRO A 390 -11.87 -2.80 -42.63
CA PRO A 390 -11.99 -2.63 -44.07
C PRO A 390 -11.11 -3.61 -44.86
N ARG A 391 -11.55 -4.00 -46.06
CA ARG A 391 -10.85 -4.97 -46.93
C ARG A 391 -9.50 -4.47 -47.44
#